data_AF-A0A231UZX8-F1
#
_entry.id   AF-A0A231UZX8-F1
#
_cell.length_a   1.000
_cell.length_b   1.000
_cell.length_c   1.000
_cell.angle_alpha   90.00
_cell.angle_beta   90.00
_cell.angle_gamma   90.00
#
_symmetry.space_group_name_H-M   'P 1'
#
loop_
_entity.id
_entity.type
_entity.pdbx_description
1 polymer ?
#
loop_
_entity_poly.entity_id
_entity_poly.type
_entity_poly.pdbx_seq_one_letter_code
_entity_poly.pdbx_strand_id
1 'polypeptide(L)'
;MRGIIVASAVFLAATGVARAGFEICNDGSVRANVAIGYMGEGDWTSEGWWRIEPGDCKTVLTDELTRTRYYWRATSATGPDWPARKFMFCTVRKPFTIVGDDDCTAWNYRREGFNEIVLTKGTTGFRLRLDDEQRLAALRAEEEGFTTQDSVADVVQSMPPANEPPPTPKRASKQTPAEPFGFSVSGETLTVSGAPPIGSLGEPYTVTGVFQGCEYYDVSMACLLNSGGFTYRAQSNDATPEAMLDAMVDMKTFAQQRWSGDLVAQNGGEVEVTLREVVQLDPDPHGDTRKAVQGEWIDSADPSQRLSLIGNIYSLSYGTGEPETGIFAFSERCDEPVGEGLYLNFYPDSGEASTCYAVSTASTSRLNISQMGMLQGAAYIRP
;
A
#
# COMPACT_ATOMS: atom_id res chain seq x y z
N MET A 1 61.27 52.08 22.97
CA MET A 1 59.83 51.82 23.20
C MET A 1 59.17 51.61 21.86
N ARG A 2 58.57 50.43 21.63
CA ARG A 2 57.48 50.15 20.66
C ARG A 2 57.18 48.65 20.73
N GLY A 3 56.33 48.28 21.70
CA GLY A 3 55.78 46.93 21.80
C GLY A 3 54.64 46.78 20.79
N ILE A 4 54.70 45.73 19.98
CA ILE A 4 53.64 45.35 19.04
C ILE A 4 52.67 44.45 19.80
N ILE A 5 51.48 44.97 20.09
CA ILE A 5 50.36 44.21 20.66
C ILE A 5 49.67 43.52 19.48
N VAL A 6 49.79 42.19 19.40
CA VAL A 6 48.99 41.37 18.48
C VAL A 6 47.64 41.14 19.15
N ALA A 7 46.62 41.84 18.67
CA ALA A 7 45.24 41.64 19.09
C ALA A 7 44.69 40.37 18.41
N SER A 8 44.65 39.26 19.15
CA SER A 8 43.93 38.05 18.74
C SER A 8 42.43 38.33 18.73
N ALA A 9 41.85 38.46 17.54
CA ALA A 9 40.41 38.50 17.35
C ALA A 9 39.83 37.11 17.60
N VAL A 10 39.20 36.93 18.76
CA VAL A 10 38.41 35.74 19.09
C VAL A 10 37.11 35.82 18.29
N PHE A 11 37.00 35.01 17.24
CA PHE A 11 35.73 34.74 16.56
C PHE A 11 34.82 33.98 17.53
N LEU A 12 33.83 34.67 18.14
CA LEU A 12 32.70 34.00 18.78
C LEU A 12 31.87 33.33 17.69
N ALA A 13 32.04 32.02 17.51
CA ALA A 13 31.09 31.20 16.80
C ALA A 13 29.75 31.26 17.56
N ALA A 14 28.71 31.80 16.92
CA ALA A 14 27.36 31.71 17.43
C ALA A 14 26.95 30.24 17.45
N THR A 15 27.06 29.60 18.61
CA THR A 15 26.50 28.27 18.84
C THR A 15 24.99 28.40 18.73
N GLY A 16 24.42 27.95 17.61
CA GLY A 16 22.97 27.84 17.48
C GLY A 16 22.42 27.07 18.67
N VAL A 17 21.38 27.59 19.31
CA VAL A 17 20.68 26.92 20.39
C VAL A 17 20.29 25.53 19.88
N ALA A 18 20.89 24.48 20.44
CA ALA A 18 20.48 23.12 20.17
C ALA A 18 19.02 23.02 20.60
N ARG A 19 18.11 22.99 19.63
CA ARG A 19 16.68 22.87 19.89
C ARG A 19 16.43 21.45 20.35
N ALA A 20 16.12 21.29 21.63
CA ALA A 20 15.48 20.10 22.16
C ALA A 20 14.02 20.04 21.66
N GLY A 21 13.53 18.84 21.36
CA GLY A 21 12.14 18.59 21.02
C GLY A 21 11.81 18.53 19.53
N PHE A 22 10.54 18.25 19.24
CA PHE A 22 10.02 18.05 17.89
C PHE A 22 9.23 19.29 17.48
N GLU A 23 9.67 19.96 16.41
CA GLU A 23 9.00 21.12 15.80
C GLU A 23 8.52 20.76 14.38
N ILE A 24 7.35 21.25 13.99
CA ILE A 24 6.81 21.08 12.65
C ILE A 24 6.54 22.47 12.08
N CYS A 25 7.10 22.77 10.91
CA CYS A 25 6.91 24.02 10.19
C CYS A 25 6.03 23.79 8.96
N ASN A 26 5.12 24.72 8.69
CA ASN A 26 4.30 24.71 7.49
C ASN A 26 4.83 25.74 6.49
N ASP A 27 5.62 25.29 5.52
CA ASP A 27 6.11 26.10 4.41
C ASP A 27 5.14 26.12 3.21
N GLY A 28 4.08 25.32 3.25
CA GLY A 28 3.08 25.24 2.20
C GLY A 28 2.10 26.41 2.20
N SER A 29 1.28 26.50 1.15
CA SER A 29 0.32 27.59 0.95
C SER A 29 -1.01 27.41 1.68
N VAL A 30 -1.22 26.26 2.34
CA VAL A 30 -2.48 25.90 3.01
C VAL A 30 -2.23 25.55 4.47
N ARG A 31 -3.20 25.85 5.33
CA ARG A 31 -3.11 25.52 6.76
C ARG A 31 -3.04 24.00 6.95
N ALA A 32 -2.08 23.56 7.76
CA ALA A 32 -1.91 22.16 8.16
C ALA A 32 -2.52 21.90 9.55
N ASN A 33 -3.22 20.77 9.68
CA ASN A 33 -3.64 20.19 10.96
C ASN A 33 -2.79 18.95 11.20
N VAL A 34 -1.93 18.96 12.22
CA VAL A 34 -0.86 17.98 12.37
C VAL A 34 -1.04 17.13 13.60
N ALA A 35 -0.90 15.81 13.46
CA ALA A 35 -0.79 14.86 14.56
C ALA A 35 0.57 14.16 14.52
N ILE A 36 1.02 13.67 15.67
CA ILE A 36 2.22 12.85 15.81
C ILE A 36 1.90 11.53 16.51
N GLY A 37 2.71 10.51 16.26
CA GLY A 37 2.72 9.25 16.99
C GLY A 37 4.14 8.96 17.50
N TYR A 38 4.26 8.34 18.67
CA TYR A 38 5.55 7.94 19.24
C TYR A 38 5.39 6.86 20.30
N MET A 39 6.46 6.13 20.59
CA MET A 39 6.50 5.17 21.69
C MET A 39 6.69 5.89 23.03
N GLY A 40 5.64 5.94 23.84
CA GLY A 40 5.63 6.53 25.17
C GLY A 40 6.37 5.67 26.21
N GLU A 41 6.16 5.93 27.49
CA GLU A 41 6.72 5.10 28.58
C GLU A 41 5.96 3.78 28.77
N GLY A 42 4.67 3.76 28.42
CA GLY A 42 3.81 2.58 28.54
C GLY A 42 3.50 1.91 27.21
N ASP A 43 3.06 2.69 26.23
CA ASP A 43 2.54 2.20 24.96
C ASP A 43 2.72 3.22 23.83
N TRP A 44 2.36 2.85 22.61
CA TRP A 44 2.19 3.77 21.50
C TRP A 44 1.26 4.91 21.88
N THR A 45 1.67 6.14 21.59
CA THR A 45 0.94 7.35 21.95
C THR A 45 0.79 8.21 20.71
N SER A 46 -0.41 8.75 20.49
CA SER A 46 -0.70 9.69 19.42
C SER A 46 -1.37 10.96 19.92
N GLU A 47 -0.97 12.09 19.37
CA GLU A 47 -1.37 13.41 19.83
C GLU A 47 -1.52 14.38 18.64
N GLY A 48 -2.46 15.33 18.71
CA GLY A 48 -2.74 16.26 17.60
C GLY A 48 -3.99 17.11 17.86
N TRP A 49 -4.63 17.82 16.93
CA TRP A 49 -4.15 18.34 15.65
C TRP A 49 -3.67 19.78 15.85
N TRP A 50 -2.37 19.96 16.04
CA TRP A 50 -1.83 21.29 16.06
C TRP A 50 -2.14 21.99 14.74
N ARG A 51 -2.73 23.18 14.85
CA ARG A 51 -3.02 24.02 13.70
C ARG A 51 -1.80 24.87 13.41
N ILE A 52 -1.28 24.77 12.20
CA ILE A 52 -0.08 25.47 11.75
C ILE A 52 -0.44 26.24 10.49
N GLU A 53 -0.53 27.56 10.61
CA GLU A 53 -0.82 28.45 9.46
C GLU A 53 0.37 28.48 8.49
N PRO A 54 0.17 28.85 7.21
CA PRO A 54 1.26 29.03 6.26
C PRO A 54 2.36 29.97 6.81
N GLY A 55 3.61 29.52 6.78
CA GLY A 55 4.78 30.24 7.29
C GLY A 55 5.09 30.05 8.78
N ASP A 56 4.20 29.40 9.54
CA ASP A 56 4.38 29.20 10.98
C ASP A 56 5.06 27.86 11.33
N CYS A 57 5.64 27.80 12.53
CA CYS A 57 6.16 26.57 13.12
C CYS A 57 5.51 26.31 14.48
N LYS A 58 5.30 25.03 14.82
CA LYS A 58 4.79 24.59 16.10
C LYS A 58 5.66 23.51 16.72
N THR A 59 6.06 23.71 17.97
CA THR A 59 6.64 22.65 18.80
C THR A 59 5.53 21.67 19.19
N VAL A 60 5.66 20.41 18.76
CA VAL A 60 4.71 19.32 19.00
C VAL A 60 5.18 18.36 20.09
N LEU A 61 6.49 18.31 20.37
CA LEU A 61 7.06 17.76 21.61
C LEU A 61 8.07 18.74 22.18
N THR A 62 7.91 19.08 23.47
CA THR A 62 8.77 20.07 24.14
C THR A 62 10.03 19.43 24.72
N ASP A 63 9.92 18.19 25.18
CA ASP A 63 11.02 17.46 25.80
C ASP A 63 12.03 16.96 24.76
N GLU A 64 13.25 16.65 25.20
CA GLU A 64 14.26 16.05 24.34
C GLU A 64 13.78 14.74 23.74
N LEU A 65 14.08 14.55 22.46
CA LEU A 65 13.74 13.31 21.77
C LEU A 65 14.64 12.18 22.28
N THR A 66 14.02 11.18 22.89
CA THR A 66 14.71 10.03 23.47
C THR A 66 14.58 8.78 22.60
N ARG A 67 13.65 8.79 21.64
CA ARG A 67 13.40 7.69 20.70
C ARG A 67 14.06 7.96 19.35
N THR A 68 14.26 6.90 18.58
CA THR A 68 14.77 6.99 17.21
C THR A 68 13.67 6.95 16.17
N ARG A 69 12.42 6.73 16.56
CA ARG A 69 11.26 6.66 15.65
C ARG A 69 10.15 7.56 16.17
N TYR A 70 9.68 8.43 15.29
CA TYR A 70 8.52 9.30 15.49
C TYR A 70 7.66 9.23 14.24
N TYR A 71 6.36 9.48 14.39
CA TYR A 71 5.39 9.37 13.31
C TYR A 71 4.63 10.69 13.19
N TRP A 72 4.19 11.04 11.99
CA TRP A 72 3.44 12.28 11.77
C TRP A 72 2.36 12.13 10.71
N ARG A 73 1.29 12.89 10.86
CA ARG A 73 0.19 13.01 9.90
C ARG A 73 -0.17 14.48 9.77
N ALA A 74 -0.39 14.97 8.54
CA ALA A 74 -0.87 16.32 8.30
C ALA A 74 -2.05 16.31 7.33
N THR A 75 -3.15 16.98 7.72
CA THR A 75 -4.29 17.22 6.84
C THR A 75 -4.38 18.69 6.47
N SER A 76 -4.86 18.96 5.26
CA SER A 76 -5.04 20.30 4.74
C SER A 76 -6.40 20.86 5.15
N ALA A 77 -6.45 22.18 5.37
CA ALA A 77 -7.73 22.88 5.47
C ALA A 77 -8.49 22.91 4.13
N THR A 78 -7.78 22.87 3.00
CA THR A 78 -8.36 22.94 1.64
C THR A 78 -7.54 22.12 0.64
N GLY A 79 -8.25 21.39 -0.23
CA GLY A 79 -7.60 20.52 -1.22
C GLY A 79 -7.00 19.25 -0.59
N PRO A 80 -6.07 18.57 -1.28
CA PRO A 80 -5.53 17.29 -0.85
C PRO A 80 -4.70 17.41 0.43
N ASP A 81 -4.71 16.34 1.23
CA ASP A 81 -3.87 16.17 2.41
C ASP A 81 -2.44 15.78 2.04
N TRP A 82 -1.51 15.92 2.98
CA TRP A 82 -0.20 15.29 2.84
C TRP A 82 -0.39 13.77 2.88
N PRO A 83 0.21 13.02 1.94
CA PRO A 83 0.05 11.58 1.90
C PRO A 83 0.61 10.93 3.16
N ALA A 84 -0.13 10.03 3.78
CA ALA A 84 0.31 9.25 4.94
C ALA A 84 -0.41 7.90 4.94
N ARG A 85 0.34 6.79 4.86
CA ARG A 85 -0.24 5.47 4.55
C ARG A 85 0.34 4.27 5.31
N LYS A 86 1.50 4.39 5.98
CA LYS A 86 2.26 3.20 6.44
C LYS A 86 2.01 2.82 7.91
N PHE A 87 1.89 3.78 8.83
CA PHE A 87 1.77 3.49 10.27
C PHE A 87 0.44 4.00 10.83
N MET A 88 -0.35 3.13 11.47
CA MET A 88 -1.72 3.45 11.86
C MET A 88 -1.78 3.85 13.33
N PHE A 89 -2.42 4.97 13.64
CA PHE A 89 -2.66 5.42 15.01
C PHE A 89 -4.13 5.81 15.20
N CYS A 90 -4.59 5.73 16.45
CA CYS A 90 -5.92 6.21 16.82
C CYS A 90 -5.96 7.74 16.87
N THR A 91 -7.00 8.34 16.29
CA THR A 91 -7.23 9.78 16.32
C THR A 91 -8.71 10.07 16.56
N VAL A 92 -9.06 11.27 17.00
CA VAL A 92 -10.46 11.75 17.09
C VAL A 92 -10.76 12.88 16.08
N ARG A 93 -11.53 13.93 16.40
CA ARG A 93 -11.64 15.15 15.55
C ARG A 93 -11.24 16.45 16.27
N LYS A 94 -11.09 16.41 17.59
CA LYS A 94 -10.72 17.56 18.46
C LYS A 94 -9.38 17.31 19.14
N PRO A 95 -8.58 18.36 19.45
CA PRO A 95 -7.25 18.17 20.03
C PRO A 95 -7.18 17.07 21.10
N PHE A 96 -6.20 16.19 20.99
CA PHE A 96 -6.20 14.89 21.67
C PHE A 96 -4.80 14.43 22.06
N THR A 97 -4.81 13.52 23.02
CA THR A 97 -3.71 12.64 23.41
C THR A 97 -4.32 11.27 23.70
N ILE A 98 -3.89 10.24 22.98
CA ILE A 98 -4.38 8.85 23.11
C ILE A 98 -3.17 7.95 23.35
N VAL A 99 -3.25 7.11 24.39
CA VAL A 99 -2.29 6.04 24.67
C VAL A 99 -2.94 4.73 24.24
N GLY A 100 -2.19 3.92 23.50
CA GLY A 100 -2.66 2.77 22.72
C GLY A 100 -2.97 3.13 21.27
N ASP A 101 -2.57 2.26 20.34
CA ASP A 101 -2.91 2.33 18.91
C ASP A 101 -3.82 1.17 18.44
N ASP A 102 -4.18 0.27 19.35
CA ASP A 102 -5.12 -0.83 19.14
C ASP A 102 -6.60 -0.42 19.31
N ASP A 103 -7.51 -1.20 18.72
CA ASP A 103 -8.96 -1.13 18.96
C ASP A 103 -9.59 0.26 18.77
N CYS A 104 -9.01 1.15 17.94
CA CYS A 104 -9.46 2.53 17.77
C CYS A 104 -10.98 2.65 17.60
N THR A 105 -11.57 1.79 16.76
CA THR A 105 -13.00 1.81 16.46
C THR A 105 -13.87 1.40 17.65
N ALA A 106 -13.40 0.47 18.50
CA ALA A 106 -14.11 0.06 19.71
C ALA A 106 -14.24 1.21 20.71
N TRP A 107 -13.27 2.12 20.71
CA TRP A 107 -13.25 3.35 21.52
C TRP A 107 -13.84 4.57 20.80
N ASN A 108 -14.48 4.36 19.63
CA ASN A 108 -15.05 5.40 18.77
C ASN A 108 -14.01 6.45 18.31
N TYR A 109 -12.75 6.01 18.18
CA TYR A 109 -11.67 6.72 17.52
C TYR A 109 -11.61 6.33 16.05
N ARG A 110 -10.83 7.09 15.29
CA ARG A 110 -10.52 6.84 13.88
C ARG A 110 -9.14 6.20 13.81
N ARG A 111 -8.99 5.19 12.98
CA ARG A 111 -7.69 4.63 12.64
C ARG A 111 -7.16 5.36 11.41
N GLU A 112 -6.10 6.16 11.57
CA GLU A 112 -5.55 7.01 10.50
C GLU A 112 -4.06 6.75 10.28
N GLY A 113 -3.60 6.88 9.03
CA GLY A 113 -2.22 6.63 8.63
C GLY A 113 -1.27 7.81 8.89
N PHE A 114 -0.04 7.50 9.31
CA PHE A 114 1.06 8.39 9.64
C PHE A 114 2.31 7.98 8.83
N ASN A 115 3.19 8.95 8.59
CA ASN A 115 4.52 8.78 8.01
C ASN A 115 5.56 8.63 9.12
N GLU A 116 6.60 7.85 8.88
CA GLU A 116 7.69 7.66 9.83
C GLU A 116 8.84 8.66 9.64
N ILE A 117 9.45 9.03 10.77
CA ILE A 117 10.72 9.74 10.88
C ILE A 117 11.67 8.82 11.64
N VAL A 118 12.78 8.47 11.00
CA VAL A 118 13.88 7.73 11.65
C VAL A 118 15.00 8.72 11.99
N LEU A 119 15.32 8.82 13.28
CA LEU A 119 16.35 9.69 13.82
C LEU A 119 17.60 8.88 14.19
N THR A 120 18.77 9.49 14.05
CA THR A 120 20.02 8.94 14.56
C THR A 120 19.97 8.89 16.10
N LYS A 121 20.50 7.81 16.70
CA LYS A 121 20.58 7.66 18.15
C LYS A 121 21.28 8.88 18.79
N GLY A 122 20.67 9.45 19.82
CA GLY A 122 21.18 10.65 20.51
C GLY A 122 20.70 11.98 19.91
N THR A 123 19.85 11.96 18.88
CA THR A 123 19.17 13.16 18.39
C THR A 123 18.19 13.66 19.44
N THR A 124 18.42 14.86 20.00
CA THR A 124 17.57 15.43 21.06
C THR A 124 16.49 16.38 20.54
N GLY A 125 16.53 16.72 19.25
CA GLY A 125 15.47 17.49 18.61
C GLY A 125 15.46 17.36 17.10
N PHE A 126 14.29 17.58 16.52
CA PHE A 126 14.03 17.40 15.09
C PHE A 126 13.03 18.45 14.60
N ARG A 127 13.22 18.89 13.34
CA ARG A 127 12.29 19.80 12.67
C ARG A 127 11.80 19.19 11.38
N LEU A 128 10.50 18.91 11.32
CA LEU A 128 9.82 18.55 10.08
C LEU A 128 9.36 19.83 9.35
N ARG A 129 9.44 19.83 8.02
CA ARG A 129 8.92 20.91 7.18
C ARG A 129 7.89 20.30 6.24
N LEU A 130 6.69 20.84 6.29
CA LEU A 130 5.57 20.52 5.40
C LEU A 130 5.58 21.53 4.26
N ASP A 131 5.51 21.07 3.01
CA ASP A 131 5.43 21.94 1.85
C ASP A 131 4.38 21.48 0.82
N ASP A 132 4.10 22.32 -0.17
CA ASP A 132 3.14 22.01 -1.23
C ASP A 132 3.65 20.94 -2.20
N GLU A 133 4.96 20.76 -2.34
CA GLU A 133 5.51 19.71 -3.17
C GLU A 133 5.16 18.34 -2.59
N GLN A 134 5.42 18.13 -1.29
CA GLN A 134 5.04 16.94 -0.54
C GLN A 134 3.52 16.72 -0.55
N ARG A 135 2.74 17.79 -0.38
CA ARG A 135 1.27 17.72 -0.38
C ARG A 135 0.72 17.29 -1.74
N LEU A 136 1.30 17.81 -2.82
CA LEU A 136 0.87 17.54 -4.19
C LEU A 136 1.64 16.37 -4.83
N ALA A 137 2.63 15.78 -4.16
CA ALA A 137 3.41 14.64 -4.67
C ALA A 137 2.51 13.45 -4.99
N ALA A 138 1.44 13.26 -4.20
CA ALA A 138 0.41 12.26 -4.47
C ALA A 138 -0.33 12.47 -5.81
N LEU A 139 -0.34 13.70 -6.35
CA LEU A 139 -0.96 14.06 -7.63
C LEU A 139 0.07 14.16 -8.78
N ARG A 140 1.38 14.22 -8.49
CA ARG A 140 2.45 14.41 -9.49
C ARG A 140 3.21 13.14 -9.86
N ALA A 141 3.22 12.13 -8.97
CA ALA A 141 3.78 10.81 -9.26
C ALA A 141 3.08 10.08 -10.45
N GLU A 142 2.03 10.68 -11.01
CA GLU A 142 1.24 10.18 -12.13
C GLU A 142 1.72 10.67 -13.52
N GLU A 143 2.59 11.70 -13.64
CA GLU A 143 2.92 12.31 -14.95
C GLU A 143 4.28 11.89 -15.58
N GLU A 144 5.29 11.41 -14.84
CA GLU A 144 6.64 11.19 -15.40
C GLU A 144 6.89 9.82 -16.06
N GLY A 145 5.84 9.08 -16.43
CA GLY A 145 5.98 7.73 -16.97
C GLY A 145 5.18 7.48 -18.25
N PHE A 146 5.34 8.32 -19.28
CA PHE A 146 4.71 8.05 -20.58
C PHE A 146 5.54 8.62 -21.75
N THR A 147 6.27 7.75 -22.45
CA THR A 147 6.75 8.04 -23.81
C THR A 147 6.01 7.14 -24.79
N THR A 148 5.27 7.76 -25.70
CA THR A 148 4.48 7.12 -26.76
C THR A 148 5.38 6.54 -27.84
N GLN A 149 5.85 5.31 -27.65
CA GLN A 149 6.43 4.50 -28.72
C GLN A 149 6.57 3.08 -28.19
N ASP A 150 5.51 2.28 -28.32
CA ASP A 150 5.62 0.88 -28.73
C ASP A 150 4.22 0.31 -28.96
N SER A 151 4.07 -0.42 -30.06
CA SER A 151 2.81 -1.00 -30.51
C SER A 151 2.51 -2.33 -29.82
N VAL A 152 1.22 -2.60 -29.63
CA VAL A 152 0.61 -3.77 -28.96
C VAL A 152 1.07 -5.15 -29.49
N ALA A 153 1.84 -5.21 -30.57
CA ALA A 153 2.30 -6.46 -31.18
C ALA A 153 3.53 -7.10 -30.50
N ASP A 154 4.36 -6.32 -29.77
CA ASP A 154 5.63 -6.83 -29.24
C ASP A 154 5.55 -7.46 -27.84
N VAL A 155 4.37 -7.42 -27.18
CA VAL A 155 4.14 -7.99 -25.83
C VAL A 155 3.82 -9.50 -25.85
N VAL A 156 3.64 -10.10 -27.03
CA VAL A 156 2.93 -11.39 -27.23
C VAL A 156 3.74 -12.66 -26.88
N GLN A 157 5.03 -12.61 -26.50
CA GLN A 157 5.89 -13.81 -26.55
C GLN A 157 6.40 -14.45 -25.26
N SER A 158 5.91 -14.09 -24.08
CA SER A 158 6.22 -14.91 -22.89
C SER A 158 5.24 -14.70 -21.72
N MET A 159 4.21 -15.55 -21.60
CA MET A 159 3.44 -15.67 -20.35
C MET A 159 3.43 -17.10 -19.79
N PRO A 160 3.47 -17.25 -18.46
CA PRO A 160 3.20 -18.50 -17.77
C PRO A 160 1.71 -18.89 -17.88
N PRO A 161 1.35 -20.17 -17.73
CA PRO A 161 -0.03 -20.64 -17.86
C PRO A 161 -0.98 -19.95 -16.88
N ALA A 162 -2.25 -19.80 -17.27
CA ALA A 162 -3.31 -19.40 -16.36
C ALA A 162 -3.28 -20.32 -15.13
N ASN A 163 -3.23 -19.74 -13.92
CA ASN A 163 -3.24 -20.56 -12.71
C ASN A 163 -4.57 -21.33 -12.66
N GLU A 164 -4.48 -22.63 -12.42
CA GLU A 164 -5.66 -23.42 -12.09
C GLU A 164 -6.28 -22.91 -10.77
N PRO A 165 -7.60 -23.06 -10.56
CA PRO A 165 -8.22 -22.76 -9.28
C PRO A 165 -7.46 -23.45 -8.14
N PRO A 166 -7.31 -22.80 -6.97
CA PRO A 166 -6.63 -23.40 -5.84
C PRO A 166 -7.29 -24.74 -5.47
N PRO A 167 -6.52 -25.79 -5.18
CA PRO A 167 -7.07 -27.06 -4.72
C PRO A 167 -7.74 -26.86 -3.35
N THR A 168 -8.88 -27.51 -3.12
CA THR A 168 -9.55 -27.46 -1.82
C THR A 168 -8.71 -28.21 -0.77
N PRO A 169 -8.14 -27.53 0.24
CA PRO A 169 -7.25 -28.16 1.21
C PRO A 169 -8.01 -29.08 2.15
N LYS A 170 -7.38 -30.19 2.54
CA LYS A 170 -7.80 -30.93 3.74
C LYS A 170 -7.28 -30.17 4.95
N ARG A 171 -8.19 -29.73 5.83
CA ARG A 171 -7.88 -28.89 7.01
C ARG A 171 -6.68 -29.42 7.79
N ALA A 172 -5.54 -28.75 7.66
CA ALA A 172 -4.32 -29.05 8.41
C ALA A 172 -4.41 -28.43 9.82
N SER A 173 -3.61 -28.97 10.76
CA SER A 173 -3.48 -28.41 12.11
C SER A 173 -2.73 -27.07 12.01
N LYS A 174 -3.33 -25.96 12.48
CA LYS A 174 -2.62 -24.67 12.64
C LYS A 174 -1.50 -24.86 13.65
N GLN A 175 -0.29 -25.13 13.17
CA GLN A 175 0.91 -25.16 13.99
C GLN A 175 1.81 -24.03 13.53
N THR A 176 1.96 -23.02 14.37
CA THR A 176 3.04 -22.04 14.26
C THR A 176 4.35 -22.81 14.49
N PRO A 177 5.19 -22.96 13.46
CA PRO A 177 6.44 -23.69 13.62
C PRO A 177 7.36 -22.96 14.61
N ALA A 178 8.12 -23.70 15.41
CA ALA A 178 9.08 -23.10 16.34
C ALA A 178 10.26 -22.47 15.59
N GLU A 179 10.62 -21.24 15.95
CA GLU A 179 11.82 -20.54 15.49
C GLU A 179 13.12 -21.37 15.68
N PRO A 180 14.18 -21.17 14.87
CA PRO A 180 14.41 -20.03 13.98
C PRO A 180 14.34 -20.38 12.49
N PHE A 181 13.40 -19.76 11.78
CA PHE A 181 13.43 -19.69 10.32
C PHE A 181 14.31 -18.51 9.92
N GLY A 182 15.27 -18.74 9.02
CA GLY A 182 16.03 -17.64 8.40
C GLY A 182 15.38 -17.24 7.09
N PHE A 183 15.62 -16.04 6.60
CA PHE A 183 15.25 -15.65 5.24
C PHE A 183 16.44 -14.99 4.53
N SER A 184 16.41 -15.00 3.21
CA SER A 184 17.37 -14.30 2.38
C SER A 184 16.68 -13.54 1.26
N VAL A 185 17.19 -12.34 0.99
CA VAL A 185 16.82 -11.52 -0.16
C VAL A 185 17.96 -11.57 -1.16
N SER A 186 17.67 -11.94 -2.40
CA SER A 186 18.62 -11.93 -3.50
C SER A 186 17.97 -11.31 -4.74
N GLY A 187 18.16 -10.00 -4.93
CA GLY A 187 17.49 -9.24 -5.98
C GLY A 187 15.97 -9.23 -5.78
N GLU A 188 15.24 -9.75 -6.75
CA GLU A 188 13.77 -9.84 -6.79
C GLU A 188 13.19 -11.06 -6.07
N THR A 189 14.06 -11.91 -5.52
CA THR A 189 13.68 -13.17 -4.91
C THR A 189 13.87 -13.12 -3.39
N LEU A 190 12.82 -13.49 -2.65
CA LEU A 190 12.82 -13.75 -1.23
C LEU A 190 12.67 -15.25 -1.00
N THR A 191 13.54 -15.86 -0.19
CA THR A 191 13.46 -17.28 0.18
C THR A 191 13.56 -17.49 1.67
N VAL A 192 12.82 -18.49 2.16
CA VAL A 192 12.88 -18.95 3.55
C VAL A 192 13.81 -20.16 3.67
N SER A 193 14.62 -20.15 4.72
CA SER A 193 15.49 -21.25 5.14
C SER A 193 14.99 -21.84 6.46
N GLY A 194 15.13 -23.16 6.62
CA GLY A 194 14.67 -23.87 7.80
C GLY A 194 13.17 -24.15 7.83
N ALA A 195 12.39 -23.74 6.82
CA ALA A 195 10.95 -23.98 6.74
C ALA A 195 10.61 -25.49 6.89
N PRO A 196 9.44 -25.84 7.45
CA PRO A 196 8.97 -27.23 7.49
C PRO A 196 8.99 -27.88 6.10
N PRO A 197 9.05 -29.21 5.94
CA PRO A 197 9.07 -29.85 4.62
C PRO A 197 7.87 -29.43 3.73
N ILE A 198 8.07 -29.34 2.41
CA ILE A 198 6.97 -29.00 1.48
C ILE A 198 5.79 -29.96 1.70
N GLY A 199 4.59 -29.40 1.83
CA GLY A 199 3.36 -30.16 2.08
C GLY A 199 3.14 -30.56 3.53
N SER A 200 3.99 -30.15 4.49
CA SER A 200 3.82 -30.54 5.90
C SER A 200 2.76 -29.71 6.63
N LEU A 201 2.41 -28.53 6.09
CA LEU A 201 1.46 -27.59 6.71
C LEU A 201 0.16 -27.46 5.92
N GLY A 202 0.07 -28.12 4.75
CA GLY A 202 -1.00 -27.94 3.79
C GLY A 202 -0.66 -28.58 2.44
N GLU A 203 -1.43 -28.28 1.40
CA GLU A 203 -1.15 -28.76 0.04
C GLU A 203 -0.10 -27.85 -0.64
N PRO A 204 0.97 -28.37 -1.26
CA PRO A 204 1.94 -27.52 -1.95
C PRO A 204 1.28 -26.67 -3.03
N TYR A 205 1.64 -25.39 -3.11
CA TYR A 205 1.13 -24.50 -4.16
C TYR A 205 2.25 -23.67 -4.79
N THR A 206 1.98 -23.22 -6.01
CA THR A 206 2.69 -22.12 -6.66
C THR A 206 1.65 -21.32 -7.42
N VAL A 207 1.65 -20.01 -7.25
CA VAL A 207 0.67 -19.13 -7.87
C VAL A 207 1.35 -17.87 -8.38
N THR A 208 0.93 -17.40 -9.54
CA THR A 208 1.36 -16.12 -10.10
C THR A 208 0.22 -15.11 -10.02
N GLY A 209 0.34 -14.07 -9.22
CA GLY A 209 -0.73 -13.10 -9.01
C GLY A 209 -0.23 -11.68 -8.96
N VAL A 210 -1.11 -10.75 -8.59
CA VAL A 210 -0.78 -9.34 -8.40
C VAL A 210 -0.71 -9.05 -6.92
N PHE A 211 0.45 -8.60 -6.46
CA PHE A 211 0.67 -8.31 -5.06
C PHE A 211 -0.08 -7.05 -4.65
N GLN A 212 -0.95 -7.13 -3.64
CA GLN A 212 -1.75 -5.99 -3.18
C GLN A 212 -1.03 -5.18 -2.10
N GLY A 213 -0.01 -5.76 -1.47
CA GLY A 213 0.68 -5.19 -0.32
C GLY A 213 0.49 -6.02 0.95
N CYS A 214 1.00 -5.50 2.05
CA CYS A 214 0.84 -6.09 3.37
C CYS A 214 0.05 -5.15 4.29
N GLU A 215 -0.81 -5.73 5.10
CA GLU A 215 -1.66 -5.08 6.08
C GLU A 215 -1.35 -5.59 7.49
N TYR A 216 -1.29 -4.67 8.45
CA TYR A 216 -1.16 -5.00 9.86
C TYR A 216 -2.56 -5.05 10.50
N TYR A 217 -2.88 -6.20 11.08
CA TYR A 217 -4.02 -6.48 11.96
C TYR A 217 -3.55 -6.45 13.43
N ASP A 218 -4.48 -6.38 14.36
CA ASP A 218 -4.21 -6.11 15.80
C ASP A 218 -3.19 -7.06 16.44
N VAL A 219 -3.08 -8.30 15.96
CA VAL A 219 -2.12 -9.30 16.48
C VAL A 219 -1.37 -10.08 15.39
N SER A 220 -1.47 -9.64 14.14
CA SER A 220 -0.81 -10.31 13.02
C SER A 220 -0.61 -9.36 11.85
N MET A 221 0.35 -9.64 10.99
CA MET A 221 0.43 -9.00 9.68
C MET A 221 0.06 -10.01 8.60
N ALA A 222 -0.57 -9.55 7.52
CA ALA A 222 -0.78 -10.37 6.35
C ALA A 222 -0.37 -9.66 5.08
N CYS A 223 0.24 -10.41 4.16
CA CYS A 223 0.47 -9.97 2.80
C CYS A 223 -0.56 -10.63 1.88
N LEU A 224 -1.04 -9.87 0.88
CA LEU A 224 -2.13 -10.28 0.00
C LEU A 224 -1.69 -10.34 -1.46
N LEU A 225 -2.09 -11.40 -2.17
CA LEU A 225 -1.88 -11.59 -3.59
C LEU A 225 -3.19 -12.02 -4.26
N ASN A 226 -3.61 -11.29 -5.30
CA ASN A 226 -4.83 -11.62 -6.03
C ASN A 226 -4.50 -12.42 -7.29
N SER A 227 -5.18 -13.54 -7.51
CA SER A 227 -5.04 -14.38 -8.70
C SER A 227 -6.31 -15.16 -8.99
N GLY A 228 -6.82 -15.08 -10.23
CA GLY A 228 -7.90 -15.96 -10.71
C GLY A 228 -9.20 -15.90 -9.90
N GLY A 229 -9.54 -14.72 -9.36
CA GLY A 229 -10.71 -14.54 -8.48
C GLY A 229 -10.49 -14.96 -7.02
N PHE A 230 -9.26 -15.30 -6.64
CA PHE A 230 -8.90 -15.63 -5.26
C PHE A 230 -7.91 -14.62 -4.66
N THR A 231 -8.08 -14.36 -3.37
CA THR A 231 -7.13 -13.62 -2.53
C THR A 231 -6.30 -14.61 -1.73
N TYR A 232 -5.02 -14.72 -2.06
CA TYR A 232 -4.05 -15.50 -1.32
C TYR A 232 -3.51 -14.65 -0.18
N ARG A 233 -3.62 -15.17 1.04
CA ARG A 233 -3.30 -14.47 2.28
C ARG A 233 -2.20 -15.22 3.02
N ALA A 234 -1.05 -14.59 3.19
CA ALA A 234 0.05 -15.10 4.02
C ALA A 234 0.11 -14.30 5.32
N GLN A 235 -0.03 -14.95 6.48
CA GLN A 235 -0.10 -14.26 7.78
C GLN A 235 1.04 -14.66 8.74
N SER A 236 1.39 -13.77 9.67
CA SER A 236 2.46 -13.98 10.66
C SER A 236 2.09 -14.91 11.82
N ASN A 237 0.80 -15.09 12.09
CA ASN A 237 0.30 -16.02 13.11
C ASN A 237 0.20 -17.48 12.58
N ASP A 238 0.33 -17.68 11.26
CA ASP A 238 0.48 -18.97 10.64
C ASP A 238 1.98 -19.32 10.48
N ALA A 239 2.32 -20.15 9.50
CA ALA A 239 3.68 -20.66 9.34
C ALA A 239 4.57 -19.82 8.40
N THR A 240 4.15 -18.60 8.07
CA THR A 240 5.01 -17.66 7.34
C THR A 240 5.83 -16.84 8.33
N PRO A 241 7.17 -16.81 8.22
CA PRO A 241 7.98 -15.99 9.11
C PRO A 241 7.60 -14.51 9.02
N GLU A 242 7.35 -13.86 10.16
CA GLU A 242 7.00 -12.43 10.21
C GLU A 242 8.05 -11.57 9.51
N ALA A 243 9.33 -11.89 9.68
CA ALA A 243 10.42 -11.16 9.01
C ALA A 243 10.38 -11.27 7.47
N MET A 244 9.81 -12.35 6.92
CA MET A 244 9.57 -12.44 5.48
C MET A 244 8.44 -11.51 5.04
N LEU A 245 7.36 -11.45 5.81
CA LEU A 245 6.24 -10.55 5.56
C LEU A 245 6.68 -9.08 5.69
N ASP A 246 7.52 -8.77 6.67
CA ASP A 246 8.13 -7.44 6.84
C ASP A 246 9.02 -7.07 5.65
N ALA A 247 9.83 -8.01 5.14
CA ALA A 247 10.61 -7.79 3.92
C ALA A 247 9.72 -7.54 2.67
N MET A 248 8.52 -8.12 2.64
CA MET A 248 7.56 -7.90 1.56
C MET A 248 6.88 -6.52 1.62
N VAL A 249 6.89 -5.83 2.76
CA VAL A 249 6.33 -4.47 2.90
C VAL A 249 7.00 -3.48 1.94
N ASP A 250 8.29 -3.67 1.66
CA ASP A 250 9.06 -2.80 0.78
C ASP A 250 9.12 -3.31 -0.68
N MET A 251 8.41 -4.40 -1.00
CA MET A 251 8.28 -4.89 -2.38
C MET A 251 7.30 -4.04 -3.20
N LYS A 252 7.43 -4.12 -4.53
CA LYS A 252 6.58 -3.38 -5.46
C LYS A 252 5.13 -3.88 -5.39
N THR A 253 4.24 -3.05 -4.85
CA THR A 253 2.80 -3.30 -4.85
C THR A 253 2.20 -3.11 -6.23
N PHE A 254 1.05 -3.74 -6.45
CA PHE A 254 0.29 -3.77 -7.70
C PHE A 254 1.09 -4.29 -8.89
N ALA A 255 2.09 -5.12 -8.61
CA ALA A 255 2.94 -5.75 -9.61
C ALA A 255 2.86 -7.27 -9.49
N GLN A 256 3.15 -7.94 -10.60
CA GLN A 256 3.09 -9.39 -10.67
C GLN A 256 4.17 -10.05 -9.78
N GLN A 257 3.75 -11.05 -9.00
CA GLN A 257 4.64 -11.86 -8.18
C GLN A 257 4.27 -13.34 -8.32
N ARG A 258 5.28 -14.20 -8.16
CA ARG A 258 5.09 -15.64 -8.00
C ARG A 258 5.34 -16.02 -6.55
N TRP A 259 4.33 -16.61 -5.91
CA TRP A 259 4.41 -17.13 -4.56
C TRP A 259 4.43 -18.66 -4.59
N SER A 260 5.18 -19.27 -3.67
CA SER A 260 5.13 -20.70 -3.42
C SER A 260 5.20 -21.02 -1.93
N GLY A 261 4.57 -22.14 -1.56
CA GLY A 261 4.48 -22.58 -0.17
C GLY A 261 3.49 -23.72 -0.02
N ASP A 262 2.83 -23.75 1.14
CA ASP A 262 1.75 -24.69 1.45
C ASP A 262 0.42 -23.94 1.61
N LEU A 263 -0.62 -24.43 0.97
CA LEU A 263 -2.00 -23.95 1.06
C LEU A 263 -2.65 -24.60 2.29
N VAL A 264 -2.96 -23.78 3.29
CA VAL A 264 -3.37 -24.20 4.63
C VAL A 264 -4.88 -24.38 4.72
N ALA A 265 -5.63 -23.38 4.22
CA ALA A 265 -7.08 -23.36 4.25
C ALA A 265 -7.64 -22.54 3.08
N GLN A 266 -8.91 -22.77 2.75
CA GLN A 266 -9.65 -21.97 1.80
C GLN A 266 -11.06 -21.72 2.33
N ASN A 267 -11.50 -20.47 2.28
CA ASN A 267 -12.84 -20.06 2.67
C ASN A 267 -13.42 -19.13 1.61
N GLY A 268 -14.26 -19.66 0.73
CA GLY A 268 -14.76 -18.92 -0.43
C GLY A 268 -13.62 -18.51 -1.36
N GLY A 269 -13.56 -17.21 -1.67
CA GLY A 269 -12.51 -16.60 -2.49
C GLY A 269 -11.18 -16.37 -1.76
N GLU A 270 -11.11 -16.59 -0.45
CA GLU A 270 -9.88 -16.40 0.33
C GLU A 270 -9.12 -17.73 0.52
N VAL A 271 -7.80 -17.68 0.31
CA VAL A 271 -6.88 -18.82 0.42
C VAL A 271 -5.79 -18.49 1.44
N GLU A 272 -5.79 -19.17 2.59
CA GLU A 272 -4.73 -19.07 3.59
C GLU A 272 -3.51 -19.87 3.13
N VAL A 273 -2.34 -19.24 3.07
CA VAL A 273 -1.10 -19.84 2.57
C VAL A 273 0.11 -19.54 3.44
N THR A 274 1.11 -20.41 3.34
CA THR A 274 2.48 -20.14 3.82
C THR A 274 3.34 -19.61 2.68
N LEU A 275 4.40 -18.87 3.00
CA LEU A 275 5.40 -18.45 2.02
C LEU A 275 6.74 -19.14 2.25
N ARG A 276 7.29 -19.68 1.16
CA ARG A 276 8.64 -20.26 1.10
C ARG A 276 9.52 -19.50 0.12
N GLU A 277 8.95 -19.13 -1.01
CA GLU A 277 9.61 -18.29 -2.01
C GLU A 277 8.60 -17.28 -2.54
N VAL A 278 9.06 -16.04 -2.66
CA VAL A 278 8.37 -14.95 -3.35
C VAL A 278 9.33 -14.40 -4.39
N VAL A 279 8.86 -14.30 -5.63
CA VAL A 279 9.63 -13.74 -6.74
C VAL A 279 8.84 -12.60 -7.37
N GLN A 280 9.42 -11.41 -7.37
CA GLN A 280 8.92 -10.30 -8.18
C GLN A 280 9.15 -10.63 -9.66
N LEU A 281 8.09 -10.56 -10.48
CA LEU A 281 8.18 -10.84 -11.91
C LEU A 281 8.26 -9.51 -12.67
N ASP A 282 9.36 -9.32 -13.41
CA ASP A 282 9.60 -8.21 -14.33
C ASP A 282 10.14 -8.79 -15.65
N PRO A 283 9.52 -8.52 -16.82
CA PRO A 283 8.36 -7.64 -17.04
C PRO A 283 7.02 -8.20 -16.53
N ASP A 284 6.19 -7.33 -15.92
CA ASP A 284 4.74 -7.56 -15.70
C ASP A 284 4.00 -7.28 -17.02
N PRO A 285 3.46 -8.30 -17.73
CA PRO A 285 2.87 -8.13 -19.05
C PRO A 285 1.69 -7.15 -19.11
N HIS A 286 1.05 -6.91 -17.96
CA HIS A 286 -0.08 -5.98 -17.84
C HIS A 286 0.23 -4.82 -16.89
N GLY A 287 1.50 -4.62 -16.50
CA GLY A 287 1.89 -3.62 -15.50
C GLY A 287 1.49 -2.20 -15.90
N ASP A 288 1.78 -1.80 -17.13
CA ASP A 288 1.47 -0.45 -17.63
C ASP A 288 -0.04 -0.23 -17.76
N THR A 289 -0.76 -1.21 -18.31
CA THR A 289 -2.22 -1.18 -18.41
C THR A 289 -2.85 -1.11 -17.02
N ARG A 290 -2.40 -1.96 -16.08
CA ARG A 290 -2.89 -1.99 -14.70
C ARG A 290 -2.66 -0.66 -14.01
N LYS A 291 -1.50 -0.04 -14.20
CA LYS A 291 -1.18 1.30 -13.71
C LYS A 291 -2.11 2.36 -14.30
N ALA A 292 -2.38 2.31 -15.60
CA ALA A 292 -3.22 3.28 -16.29
C ALA A 292 -4.68 3.26 -15.82
N VAL A 293 -5.22 2.08 -15.49
CA VAL A 293 -6.62 1.93 -15.08
C VAL A 293 -6.88 2.20 -13.60
N GLN A 294 -5.85 2.43 -12.77
CA GLN A 294 -6.03 2.64 -11.33
C GLN A 294 -6.89 3.87 -11.03
N GLY A 295 -7.71 3.83 -9.98
CA GLY A 295 -8.49 4.96 -9.47
C GLY A 295 -9.97 4.92 -9.80
N GLU A 296 -10.63 6.07 -9.64
CA GLU A 296 -12.06 6.23 -9.83
C GLU A 296 -12.41 6.54 -11.29
N TRP A 297 -13.59 6.07 -11.70
CA TRP A 297 -14.13 6.15 -13.04
C TRP A 297 -15.64 6.43 -12.99
N ILE A 298 -16.12 7.24 -13.94
CA ILE A 298 -17.55 7.56 -14.12
C ILE A 298 -17.95 7.15 -15.53
N ASP A 299 -19.06 6.43 -15.68
CA ASP A 299 -19.60 6.13 -17.01
C ASP A 299 -20.09 7.43 -17.69
N SER A 300 -19.65 7.64 -18.93
CA SER A 300 -19.94 8.86 -19.69
C SER A 300 -21.39 8.96 -20.19
N ALA A 301 -22.10 7.84 -20.30
CA ALA A 301 -23.52 7.78 -20.65
C ALA A 301 -24.41 7.78 -19.39
N ASP A 302 -23.97 7.18 -18.29
CA ASP A 302 -24.66 7.17 -17.00
C ASP A 302 -23.74 7.57 -15.83
N PRO A 303 -23.69 8.87 -15.47
CA PRO A 303 -22.82 9.33 -14.38
C PRO A 303 -23.16 8.78 -12.99
N SER A 304 -24.31 8.09 -12.83
CA SER A 304 -24.65 7.40 -11.60
C SER A 304 -23.89 6.07 -11.45
N GLN A 305 -23.34 5.54 -12.54
CA GLN A 305 -22.48 4.38 -12.54
C GLN A 305 -21.02 4.81 -12.29
N ARG A 306 -20.44 4.30 -11.20
CA ARG A 306 -19.04 4.57 -10.84
C ARG A 306 -18.28 3.28 -10.65
N LEU A 307 -17.07 3.23 -11.17
CA LEU A 307 -16.16 2.11 -11.06
C LEU A 307 -14.88 2.58 -10.36
N SER A 308 -14.47 1.89 -9.31
CA SER A 308 -13.16 2.05 -8.67
C SER A 308 -12.31 0.83 -9.01
N LEU A 309 -11.06 1.05 -9.43
CA LEU A 309 -10.08 -0.01 -9.67
C LEU A 309 -8.83 0.30 -8.85
N ILE A 310 -8.59 -0.41 -7.75
CA ILE A 310 -7.43 -0.18 -6.87
C ILE A 310 -6.67 -1.49 -6.70
N GLY A 311 -5.40 -1.51 -7.09
CA GLY A 311 -4.61 -2.72 -7.26
C GLY A 311 -5.26 -3.65 -8.26
N ASN A 312 -5.79 -4.77 -7.76
CA ASN A 312 -6.61 -5.74 -8.49
C ASN A 312 -8.00 -5.91 -7.86
N ILE A 313 -8.49 -4.91 -7.12
CA ILE A 313 -9.83 -4.88 -6.52
C ILE A 313 -10.69 -3.90 -7.31
N TYR A 314 -11.92 -4.30 -7.62
CA TYR A 314 -12.92 -3.40 -8.19
C TYR A 314 -14.05 -3.12 -7.21
N SER A 315 -14.65 -1.94 -7.38
CA SER A 315 -15.93 -1.58 -6.76
C SER A 315 -16.80 -0.91 -7.81
N LEU A 316 -17.94 -1.52 -8.14
CA LEU A 316 -18.89 -1.04 -9.14
C LEU A 316 -20.19 -0.64 -8.45
N SER A 317 -20.50 0.65 -8.51
CA SER A 317 -21.69 1.24 -7.89
C SER A 317 -22.67 1.74 -8.95
N TYR A 318 -23.97 1.58 -8.66
CA TYR A 318 -25.06 2.14 -9.45
C TYR A 318 -25.92 3.04 -8.56
N GLY A 319 -25.79 4.35 -8.73
CA GLY A 319 -26.50 5.34 -7.93
C GLY A 319 -26.15 5.26 -6.45
N THR A 320 -27.13 4.97 -5.59
CA THR A 320 -26.97 4.86 -4.13
C THR A 320 -27.07 3.43 -3.62
N GLY A 321 -27.01 2.43 -4.51
CA GLY A 321 -26.97 1.02 -4.11
C GLY A 321 -25.66 0.65 -3.45
N GLU A 322 -25.66 -0.47 -2.73
CA GLU A 322 -24.41 -1.09 -2.28
C GLU A 322 -23.56 -1.46 -3.51
N PRO A 323 -22.27 -1.10 -3.52
CA PRO A 323 -21.41 -1.44 -4.65
C PRO A 323 -21.18 -2.95 -4.70
N GLU A 324 -21.15 -3.49 -5.91
CA GLU A 324 -20.55 -4.80 -6.15
C GLU A 324 -19.03 -4.67 -6.01
N THR A 325 -18.42 -5.54 -5.20
CA THR A 325 -16.97 -5.59 -5.04
C THR A 325 -16.44 -6.93 -5.48
N GLY A 326 -15.16 -6.94 -5.84
CA GLY A 326 -14.48 -8.18 -6.16
C GLY A 326 -13.07 -7.96 -6.66
N ILE A 327 -12.53 -9.02 -7.26
CA ILE A 327 -11.20 -9.00 -7.87
C ILE A 327 -11.35 -8.78 -9.36
N PHE A 328 -10.48 -7.98 -9.96
CA PHE A 328 -10.36 -7.95 -11.42
C PHE A 328 -9.02 -8.54 -11.88
N ALA A 329 -8.98 -9.07 -13.10
CA ALA A 329 -7.76 -9.52 -13.73
C ALA A 329 -7.76 -9.26 -15.23
N PHE A 330 -6.59 -8.92 -15.78
CA PHE A 330 -6.40 -8.89 -17.22
C PHE A 330 -6.19 -10.30 -17.77
N SER A 331 -6.70 -10.55 -18.97
CA SER A 331 -6.46 -11.79 -19.72
C SER A 331 -6.38 -11.53 -21.22
N GLU A 332 -5.89 -12.51 -21.97
CA GLU A 332 -5.81 -12.46 -23.44
C GLU A 332 -7.02 -13.13 -24.13
N ARG A 333 -7.89 -13.75 -23.33
CA ARG A 333 -9.09 -14.47 -23.77
C ARG A 333 -10.17 -14.44 -22.70
N CYS A 334 -11.42 -14.57 -23.14
CA CYS A 334 -12.53 -14.99 -22.29
C CYS A 334 -12.72 -16.51 -22.40
N ASP A 335 -13.57 -17.09 -21.54
CA ASP A 335 -13.95 -18.51 -21.62
C ASP A 335 -14.81 -18.84 -22.86
N GLU A 336 -15.42 -17.83 -23.47
CA GLU A 336 -16.09 -17.95 -24.77
C GLU A 336 -15.11 -17.72 -25.93
N PRO A 337 -15.35 -18.31 -27.13
CA PRO A 337 -14.45 -18.19 -28.27
C PRO A 337 -14.57 -16.79 -28.90
N VAL A 338 -14.01 -15.81 -28.22
CA VAL A 338 -13.80 -14.45 -28.69
C VAL A 338 -12.32 -14.35 -29.03
N GLY A 339 -11.97 -13.79 -30.19
CA GLY A 339 -10.60 -13.78 -30.70
C GLY A 339 -9.57 -13.16 -29.75
N GLU A 340 -8.30 -13.15 -30.16
CA GLU A 340 -7.21 -12.56 -29.38
C GLU A 340 -7.46 -11.06 -29.08
N GLY A 341 -7.15 -10.62 -27.86
CA GLY A 341 -7.33 -9.23 -27.44
C GLY A 341 -7.04 -9.02 -25.95
N LEU A 342 -7.09 -7.78 -25.48
CA LEU A 342 -7.00 -7.48 -24.05
C LEU A 342 -8.38 -7.54 -23.41
N TYR A 343 -8.52 -8.35 -22.37
CA TYR A 343 -9.76 -8.54 -21.64
C TYR A 343 -9.58 -8.22 -20.16
N LEU A 344 -10.69 -7.87 -19.51
CA LEU A 344 -10.79 -7.57 -18.10
C LEU A 344 -11.88 -8.46 -17.50
N ASN A 345 -11.50 -9.37 -16.61
CA ASN A 345 -12.43 -10.26 -15.92
C ASN A 345 -12.72 -9.71 -14.54
N PHE A 346 -13.99 -9.60 -14.17
CA PHE A 346 -14.45 -9.25 -12.84
C PHE A 346 -14.96 -10.50 -12.14
N TYR A 347 -14.41 -10.79 -10.97
CA TYR A 347 -14.75 -11.91 -10.10
C TYR A 347 -15.43 -11.35 -8.84
N PRO A 348 -16.78 -11.38 -8.76
CA PRO A 348 -17.51 -10.75 -7.68
C PRO A 348 -17.36 -11.52 -6.36
N ASP A 349 -17.27 -10.79 -5.25
CA ASP A 349 -17.19 -11.36 -3.90
C ASP A 349 -18.46 -12.13 -3.51
N SER A 350 -19.59 -11.85 -4.19
CA SER A 350 -20.86 -12.56 -4.01
C SER A 350 -20.79 -14.04 -4.38
N GLY A 351 -19.74 -14.46 -5.11
CA GLY A 351 -19.62 -15.80 -5.67
C GLY A 351 -20.44 -16.01 -6.95
N GLU A 352 -21.00 -14.93 -7.51
CA GLU A 352 -21.61 -14.96 -8.84
C GLU A 352 -20.57 -15.24 -9.93
N ALA A 353 -21.06 -15.58 -11.13
CA ALA A 353 -20.19 -15.88 -12.26
C ALA A 353 -19.34 -14.66 -12.66
N SER A 354 -18.08 -14.91 -13.00
CA SER A 354 -17.19 -13.85 -13.46
C SER A 354 -17.70 -13.23 -14.75
N THR A 355 -17.56 -11.91 -14.88
CA THR A 355 -17.93 -11.18 -16.09
C THR A 355 -16.68 -10.79 -16.87
N CYS A 356 -16.64 -11.15 -18.17
CA CYS A 356 -15.54 -10.79 -19.06
C CYS A 356 -15.87 -9.56 -19.90
N TYR A 357 -14.97 -8.59 -19.92
CA TYR A 357 -15.07 -7.37 -20.71
C TYR A 357 -13.93 -7.26 -21.72
N ALA A 358 -14.24 -7.00 -22.99
CA ALA A 358 -13.23 -6.62 -23.97
C ALA A 358 -12.78 -5.19 -23.70
N VAL A 359 -11.46 -4.97 -23.60
CA VAL A 359 -10.86 -3.66 -23.39
C VAL A 359 -10.49 -3.07 -24.75
N SER A 360 -11.25 -2.06 -25.18
CA SER A 360 -10.97 -1.33 -26.43
C SER A 360 -10.04 -0.13 -26.21
N THR A 361 -10.00 0.41 -25.00
CA THR A 361 -9.08 1.49 -24.60
C THR A 361 -8.82 1.41 -23.10
N ALA A 362 -7.56 1.46 -22.70
CA ALA A 362 -7.14 1.62 -21.31
C ALA A 362 -6.03 2.67 -21.25
N SER A 363 -6.31 3.79 -20.63
CA SER A 363 -5.39 4.93 -20.49
C SER A 363 -5.66 5.63 -19.16
N THR A 364 -4.83 6.60 -18.79
CA THR A 364 -5.01 7.37 -17.56
C THR A 364 -6.28 8.24 -17.56
N SER A 365 -6.90 8.52 -18.71
CA SER A 365 -8.06 9.42 -18.84
C SER A 365 -9.34 8.75 -19.34
N ARG A 366 -9.22 7.58 -19.97
CA ARG A 366 -10.32 6.86 -20.61
C ARG A 366 -10.14 5.35 -20.44
N LEU A 367 -11.24 4.70 -20.10
CA LEU A 367 -11.37 3.25 -20.04
C LEU A 367 -12.64 2.84 -20.78
N ASN A 368 -12.48 2.18 -21.93
CA ASN A 368 -13.61 1.71 -22.74
C ASN A 368 -13.65 0.19 -22.69
N ILE A 369 -14.66 -0.36 -22.01
CA ILE A 369 -14.83 -1.79 -21.83
C ILE A 369 -16.21 -2.23 -22.32
N SER A 370 -16.29 -3.38 -22.98
CA SER A 370 -17.57 -3.92 -23.48
C SER A 370 -17.78 -5.31 -22.93
N GLN A 371 -18.89 -5.53 -22.24
CA GLN A 371 -19.22 -6.85 -21.70
C GLN A 371 -19.44 -7.83 -22.87
N MET A 372 -18.80 -8.99 -22.79
CA MET A 372 -19.01 -10.04 -23.78
C MET A 372 -20.47 -10.53 -23.76
N GLY A 373 -21.04 -10.70 -24.95
CA GLY A 373 -22.46 -11.03 -25.12
C GLY A 373 -23.42 -9.82 -25.10
N MET A 374 -22.94 -8.60 -24.83
CA MET A 374 -23.75 -7.37 -24.90
C MET A 374 -23.37 -6.47 -26.08
N LEU A 375 -24.35 -5.75 -26.62
CA LEU A 375 -24.16 -4.85 -27.77
C LEU A 375 -23.61 -3.46 -27.40
N GLN A 376 -23.68 -3.07 -26.13
CA GLN A 376 -23.23 -1.75 -25.66
C GLN A 376 -22.02 -1.89 -24.75
N GLY A 377 -21.00 -1.09 -25.05
CA GLY A 377 -19.84 -0.90 -24.20
C GLY A 377 -20.03 0.26 -23.23
N ALA A 378 -19.38 0.17 -22.08
CA ALA A 378 -19.26 1.25 -21.11
C ALA A 378 -18.01 2.08 -21.44
N ALA A 379 -18.18 3.40 -21.46
CA ALA A 379 -17.11 4.34 -21.72
C ALA A 379 -16.89 5.18 -20.48
N TYR A 380 -15.83 4.87 -19.74
CA TYR A 380 -15.50 5.51 -18.48
C TYR A 380 -14.49 6.63 -18.65
N ILE A 381 -14.71 7.71 -17.91
CA ILE A 381 -13.84 8.88 -17.82
C ILE A 381 -13.49 9.17 -16.36
N ARG A 382 -12.42 9.94 -16.14
CA ARG A 382 -12.08 10.41 -14.79
C ARG A 382 -13.14 11.39 -14.26
N PRO A 383 -13.43 11.36 -12.94
CA PRO A 383 -14.30 12.32 -12.27
C PRO A 383 -13.92 13.79 -12.45
#